data_AF-A0A535S6L7-F1
#
_entry.id   AF-A0A535S6L7-F1
#
_cell.length_a   1.000
_cell.length_b   1.000
_cell.length_c   1.000
_cell.angle_alpha   90.00
_cell.angle_beta   90.00
_cell.angle_gamma   90.00
#
_symmetry.space_group_name_H-M   'P 1'
#
loop_
_entity.id
_entity.type
_entity.pdbx_description
1 polymer ?
#
loop_
_entity_poly.entity_id
_entity_poly.type
_entity_poly.pdbx_seq_one_letter_code
_entity_poly.pdbx_strand_id
1 'polypeptide(L)' 'DQVGRIQRRRWGPREIDIDILRYDGRRVDEAGLHIPHPELSNRPFLLELLQELGAP' A
#
# COMPACT_ATOMS: atom_id res chain seq x y z
N ASP A 1 -0.86 -22.48 -1.99
CA ASP A 1 -0.74 -21.87 -3.34
C ASP A 1 0.06 -20.58 -3.27
N GLN A 2 0.82 -20.24 -4.32
CA GLN A 2 1.57 -18.99 -4.41
C GLN A 2 0.85 -18.01 -5.33
N VAL A 3 0.66 -16.76 -4.88
CA VAL A 3 0.10 -15.65 -5.66
C VAL A 3 1.17 -14.60 -5.93
N GLY A 4 1.07 -13.87 -7.03
CA GLY A 4 2.09 -12.88 -7.39
C GLY A 4 1.77 -12.08 -8.64
N ARG A 5 2.76 -11.29 -9.09
CA ARG A 5 2.63 -10.51 -10.33
C ARG A 5 2.45 -11.43 -11.52
N ILE A 6 1.33 -11.26 -12.22
CA ILE A 6 1.10 -11.86 -13.53
C ILE A 6 0.73 -10.76 -14.52
N GLN A 7 1.05 -10.94 -15.80
CA GLN A 7 0.73 -9.95 -16.82
C GLN A 7 -0.79 -9.87 -17.00
N ARG A 8 -1.37 -8.70 -16.77
CA ARG A 8 -2.81 -8.42 -16.92
C ARG A 8 -3.00 -7.04 -17.55
N ARG A 9 -4.25 -6.73 -17.89
CA ARG A 9 -4.66 -5.37 -18.29
C ARG A 9 -4.24 -4.37 -17.20
N ARG A 10 -3.63 -3.25 -17.61
CA ARG A 10 -3.31 -2.13 -16.71
C ARG A 10 -4.57 -1.67 -15.97
N TRP A 11 -4.48 -1.56 -14.64
CA TRP A 11 -5.59 -1.21 -13.73
C TRP A 11 -6.78 -2.17 -13.75
N GLY A 12 -6.60 -3.38 -14.26
CA GLY A 12 -7.58 -4.45 -14.09
C GLY A 12 -7.54 -5.06 -12.68
N PRO A 13 -8.56 -5.86 -12.33
CA PRO A 13 -8.60 -6.64 -11.09
C PRO A 13 -7.34 -7.49 -10.91
N ARG A 14 -6.80 -7.46 -9.69
CA ARG A 14 -5.65 -8.29 -9.26
C ARG A 14 -6.13 -9.24 -8.18
N GLU A 15 -5.54 -10.42 -8.16
CA GLU A 15 -5.78 -11.38 -7.08
C GLU A 15 -5.26 -10.88 -5.74
N ILE A 16 -4.12 -10.18 -5.77
CA ILE A 16 -3.55 -9.49 -4.62
C ILE A 16 -2.84 -8.21 -5.07
N ASP A 17 -2.88 -7.18 -4.23
CA ASP A 17 -2.09 -5.95 -4.33
C ASP A 17 -1.46 -5.67 -2.97
N ILE A 18 -0.20 -5.26 -2.94
CA ILE A 18 0.55 -5.06 -1.69
C ILE A 18 1.20 -3.67 -1.75
N ASP A 19 0.81 -2.82 -0.81
CA ASP A 19 1.32 -1.46 -0.64
C ASP A 19 2.08 -1.33 0.69
N ILE A 20 3.20 -0.61 0.68
CA ILE A 20 3.91 -0.21 1.92
C ILE A 20 3.31 1.13 2.38
N LEU A 21 2.54 1.12 3.47
CA LEU A 21 1.86 2.32 3.97
C LEU A 21 2.77 3.20 4.84
N ARG A 22 3.48 2.58 5.78
CA ARG A 22 4.42 3.20 6.73
C ARG A 22 5.58 2.24 6.96
N TYR A 23 6.73 2.76 7.36
CA TYR A 23 7.89 1.93 7.70
C TYR A 23 8.74 2.60 8.77
N ASP A 24 8.63 2.15 10.03
CA ASP A 24 9.50 2.55 11.15
C ASP A 24 9.76 4.07 11.27
N GLY A 25 8.70 4.88 11.11
CA GLY A 25 8.79 6.34 11.14
C GLY A 25 9.63 6.99 10.02
N ARG A 26 10.15 6.19 9.09
CA ARG A 26 11.00 6.67 7.99
C ARG A 26 10.19 7.44 6.97
N ARG A 27 10.89 8.40 6.35
CA ARG A 27 10.45 9.03 5.11
C ARG A 27 11.36 8.57 3.99
N VAL A 28 10.76 8.12 2.89
CA VAL A 28 11.48 7.69 1.69
C VAL A 28 10.89 8.44 0.51
N ASP A 29 11.76 9.00 -0.32
CA ASP A 29 11.41 9.71 -1.54
C ASP A 29 12.41 9.31 -2.64
N GLU A 30 12.15 8.14 -3.24
CA GLU A 30 13.02 7.52 -4.23
C GLU A 30 12.20 7.06 -5.44
N ALA A 31 12.87 6.86 -6.57
CA ALA A 31 12.21 6.39 -7.79
C ALA A 31 11.52 5.03 -7.54
N GLY A 32 10.19 5.04 -7.49
CA GLY A 32 9.37 3.85 -7.30
C GLY A 32 9.02 3.52 -5.85
N LEU A 33 9.42 4.32 -4.86
CA LEU A 33 9.05 4.14 -3.47
C LEU A 33 8.89 5.48 -2.75
N HIS A 34 7.69 5.70 -2.21
CA HIS A 34 7.38 6.84 -1.34
C HIS A 34 6.80 6.33 -0.02
N ILE A 35 7.39 6.76 1.09
CA ILE A 35 6.94 6.41 2.44
C ILE A 35 6.83 7.70 3.28
N PRO A 36 5.71 7.95 3.98
CA PRO A 36 4.45 7.19 3.96
C PRO A 36 3.82 7.13 2.57
N HIS A 37 2.96 6.15 2.33
CA HIS A 37 2.28 6.02 1.04
C HIS A 37 1.52 7.32 0.70
N PRO A 38 1.74 7.93 -0.47
CA PRO A 38 1.29 9.30 -0.76
C PRO A 38 -0.25 9.43 -0.76
N GLU A 39 -0.96 8.37 -1.14
CA GLU A 39 -2.43 8.34 -1.16
C GLU A 39 -3.06 7.86 0.16
N LEU A 40 -2.29 7.68 1.24
CA LEU A 40 -2.82 7.13 2.49
C LEU A 40 -3.98 7.98 3.03
N SER A 41 -3.85 9.30 3.00
CA SER A 41 -4.89 10.23 3.46
C SER A 41 -6.11 10.30 2.53
N ASN A 42 -5.97 9.90 1.26
CA ASN A 42 -7.06 9.92 0.28
C ASN A 42 -7.85 8.59 0.25
N ARG A 43 -7.46 7.61 1.06
CA ARG A 43 -8.06 6.27 1.11
C ARG A 43 -8.56 5.97 2.53
N PRO A 44 -9.78 6.39 2.89
CA PRO A 44 -10.32 6.26 4.25
C PRO A 44 -10.25 4.83 4.81
N PHE A 45 -10.53 3.81 3.99
CA PHE A 45 -10.47 2.40 4.43
C PHE A 45 -9.07 1.97 4.92
N LEU A 46 -8.00 2.57 4.40
CA LEU A 46 -6.64 2.28 4.88
C LEU A 46 -6.40 2.90 6.26
N LEU A 47 -6.95 4.09 6.51
CA LEU A 47 -6.86 4.74 7.83
C LEU A 47 -7.65 3.96 8.88
N GLU A 48 -8.85 3.51 8.54
CA GLU A 48 -9.67 2.64 9.39
C GLU A 48 -8.95 1.33 9.72
N LEU A 49 -8.34 0.68 8.72
CA LEU A 49 -7.56 -0.54 8.90
C LEU A 49 -6.35 -0.34 9.82
N LEU A 50 -5.61 0.76 9.63
CA LEU A 50 -4.45 1.09 10.48
C LEU A 50 -4.87 1.34 11.93
N GLN A 51 -6.02 1.97 12.14
CA GLN A 51 -6.58 2.19 13.47
C GLN A 51 -6.98 0.87 14.15
N GLU A 52 -7.63 -0.04 13.42
CA GLU A 52 -8.01 -1.38 13.92
C GLU A 52 -6.78 -2.19 14.35
N LEU A 53 -5.67 -2.08 13.61
CA LEU A 53 -4.42 -2.78 13.90
C LEU A 53 -3.58 -2.12 15.00
N GLY A 54 -4.01 -0.98 15.55
CA GLY A 54 -3.23 -0.22 16.54
C GLY A 54 -1.95 0.40 15.97
N ALA A 55 -1.93 0.67 14.65
CA ALA A 55 -0.81 1.24 13.91
C ALA A 55 -1.19 2.58 13.24
N PRO A 56 -1.68 3.59 14.01
CA PRO A 56 -2.18 4.85 13.45
C PRO A 56 -1.15 5.64 12.63
#